data_AF-A0A3S0ZNQ7-F1
#
_entry.id   AF-A0A3S0ZNQ7-F1
#
_cell.length_a   1.000
_cell.length_b   1.000
_cell.length_c   1.000
_cell.angle_alpha   90.00
_cell.angle_beta   90.00
_cell.angle_gamma   90.00
#
_symmetry.space_group_name_H-M   'P 1'
#
loop_
_entity.id
_entity.type
_entity.pdbx_description
1 polymer ?
#
loop_
_entity_poly.entity_id
_entity_poly.type
_entity_poly.pdbx_seq_one_letter_code
_entity_poly.pdbx_strand_id
1 'polypeptide(L)'
;MAECPLSPSFAKMLLSSGQFGCSEEAITVCAMTQIQNVFVTPSGKKKEMAKEMRKFSVLEGDHLTLVNVFKAFLQNGQNAKWCHQHLLNYKGLNRAVEISNQLGRLLDKFKVKVVSCGG
;
A
#
# COMPACT_ATOMS: atom_id res chain seq x y z
N MET A 1 20.25 -12.00 -5.65
CA MET A 1 19.05 -11.22 -5.25
C MET A 1 18.82 -11.36 -3.75
N ALA A 2 19.74 -10.84 -2.92
CA ALA A 2 19.71 -10.99 -1.45
C ALA A 2 19.48 -9.67 -0.69
N GLU A 3 19.29 -8.55 -1.38
CA GLU A 3 19.18 -7.21 -0.77
C GLU A 3 17.74 -6.66 -0.71
N CYS A 4 16.77 -7.36 -1.32
CA CYS A 4 15.39 -6.92 -1.36
C CYS A 4 14.55 -7.79 -0.42
N PRO A 5 13.89 -7.22 0.62
CA PRO A 5 13.06 -7.99 1.56
C PRO A 5 11.75 -8.52 0.94
N LEU A 6 11.60 -8.42 -0.38
CA LEU A 6 10.44 -8.82 -1.15
C LEU A 6 10.64 -10.22 -1.76
N SER A 7 9.53 -10.87 -2.10
CA SER A 7 9.60 -12.07 -2.94
C SER A 7 10.19 -11.73 -4.32
N PRO A 8 10.83 -12.71 -5.01
CA PRO A 8 11.46 -12.47 -6.31
C PRO A 8 10.52 -11.83 -7.34
N SER A 9 9.23 -12.19 -7.31
CA SER A 9 8.20 -11.62 -8.20
C SER A 9 7.98 -10.13 -7.95
N PHE A 10 7.85 -9.72 -6.68
CA PHE A 10 7.68 -8.32 -6.31
C PHE A 10 8.95 -7.50 -6.54
N ALA A 11 10.12 -8.08 -6.29
CA ALA A 11 11.40 -7.42 -6.60
C ALA A 11 11.54 -7.12 -8.10
N LYS A 12 11.18 -8.10 -8.97
CA LYS A 12 11.18 -7.89 -10.42
C LYS A 12 10.18 -6.82 -10.85
N MET A 13 8.96 -6.87 -10.33
CA MET A 13 7.92 -5.86 -10.59
C MET A 13 8.42 -4.45 -10.23
N LEU A 14 9.01 -4.30 -9.04
CA LEU A 14 9.51 -3.03 -8.54
C LEU A 14 10.63 -2.47 -9.43
N LEU A 15 11.60 -3.29 -9.84
CA LEU A 15 12.70 -2.85 -10.72
C LEU A 15 12.23 -2.51 -12.14
N SER A 16 11.27 -3.26 -12.68
CA SER A 16 10.71 -2.98 -14.02
C SER A 16 9.78 -1.77 -14.02
N SER A 17 9.15 -1.43 -12.90
CA SER A 17 8.16 -0.34 -12.79
C SER A 17 8.64 1.01 -13.32
N GLY A 18 9.94 1.31 -13.20
CA GLY A 18 10.51 2.57 -13.68
C GLY A 18 10.51 2.71 -15.20
N GLN A 19 10.47 1.59 -15.94
CA GLN A 19 10.30 1.60 -17.39
C GLN A 19 8.85 1.89 -17.80
N PHE A 20 7.90 1.55 -16.94
CA PHE A 20 6.46 1.72 -17.17
C PHE A 20 5.90 3.01 -16.57
N GLY A 21 6.70 3.77 -15.83
CA GLY A 21 6.27 5.05 -15.27
C GLY A 21 5.37 4.95 -14.04
N CYS A 22 5.31 3.78 -13.38
CA CYS A 22 4.38 3.50 -12.26
C CYS A 22 5.11 3.03 -10.99
N SER A 23 6.32 3.55 -10.76
CA SER A 23 7.17 3.14 -9.64
C SER A 23 6.58 3.50 -8.28
N GLU A 24 5.88 4.62 -8.17
CA GLU A 24 5.23 5.03 -6.92
C GLU A 24 4.10 4.07 -6.53
N GLU A 25 3.26 3.69 -7.49
CA GLU A 25 2.19 2.72 -7.29
C GLU A 25 2.76 1.33 -7.01
N ALA A 26 3.83 0.93 -7.72
CA ALA A 26 4.50 -0.35 -7.49
C ALA A 26 5.11 -0.44 -6.08
N ILE A 27 5.73 0.63 -5.58
CA ILE A 27 6.21 0.71 -4.19
C ILE A 27 5.03 0.52 -3.24
N THR A 28 3.94 1.25 -3.46
CA THR A 28 2.75 1.22 -2.61
C THR A 28 2.15 -0.18 -2.54
N VAL A 29 1.98 -0.84 -3.70
CA VAL A 29 1.48 -2.22 -3.77
C VAL A 29 2.41 -3.17 -3.01
N CYS A 30 3.73 -3.10 -3.24
CA CYS A 30 4.71 -3.93 -2.54
C CYS A 30 4.73 -3.70 -1.02
N ALA A 31 4.48 -2.48 -0.57
CA ALA A 31 4.42 -2.15 0.85
C ALA A 31 3.13 -2.68 1.49
N MET A 32 1.99 -2.48 0.83
CA MET A 32 0.69 -2.89 1.33
C MET A 32 0.48 -4.40 1.32
N THR A 33 1.04 -5.13 0.36
CA THR A 33 0.96 -6.61 0.32
C THR A 33 1.73 -7.28 1.44
N GLN A 34 2.66 -6.59 2.09
CA GLN A 34 3.37 -7.08 3.28
C GLN A 34 2.59 -6.89 4.58
N ILE A 35 1.50 -6.11 4.56
CA ILE A 35 0.68 -5.88 5.74
C ILE A 35 -0.45 -6.91 5.80
N GLN A 36 -0.50 -7.64 6.91
CA GLN A 36 -1.62 -8.51 7.21
C GLN A 36 -2.76 -7.72 7.84
N ASN A 37 -4.00 -8.09 7.49
CA ASN A 37 -5.22 -7.52 8.07
C ASN A 37 -5.26 -5.98 7.99
N VAL A 38 -5.21 -5.44 6.77
CA VAL A 38 -5.36 -3.99 6.52
C VAL A 38 -6.69 -3.47 7.08
N PHE A 39 -7.76 -4.26 6.92
CA PHE A 39 -9.07 -4.02 7.54
C PHE A 39 -9.18 -4.80 8.86
N VAL A 40 -9.57 -4.10 9.91
CA VAL A 40 -9.87 -4.68 11.22
C VAL A 40 -11.36 -5.04 11.25
N THR A 41 -11.68 -6.26 11.68
CA THR A 41 -13.07 -6.69 11.83
C THR A 41 -13.40 -6.88 13.31
N PRO A 42 -13.99 -5.89 13.99
CA PRO A 42 -14.51 -6.07 15.33
C PRO A 42 -15.66 -7.09 15.34
N SER A 43 -15.72 -7.92 16.37
CA SER A 43 -16.83 -8.87 16.58
C SER A 43 -18.18 -8.15 16.47
N GLY A 44 -19.03 -8.59 15.54
CA GLY A 44 -20.36 -8.02 15.30
C GLY A 44 -20.44 -6.89 14.25
N LYS A 45 -19.30 -6.33 13.79
CA LYS A 45 -19.29 -5.18 12.84
C LYS A 45 -18.94 -5.54 11.39
N LYS A 46 -19.12 -6.81 11.00
CA LYS A 46 -18.80 -7.29 9.63
C LYS A 46 -19.51 -6.50 8.52
N LYS A 47 -20.78 -6.10 8.75
CA LYS A 47 -21.56 -5.30 7.78
C LYS A 47 -21.01 -3.89 7.61
N GLU A 48 -20.59 -3.25 8.71
CA GLU A 48 -19.98 -1.91 8.67
C GLU A 48 -18.62 -1.95 7.98
N MET A 49 -17.80 -2.97 8.29
CA MET A 49 -16.51 -3.20 7.63
C MET A 49 -16.70 -3.36 6.12
N ALA A 50 -17.64 -4.20 5.68
CA ALA A 50 -17.91 -4.38 4.26
C ALA A 50 -18.36 -3.07 3.58
N LYS A 51 -19.09 -2.21 4.30
CA LYS A 51 -19.51 -0.90 3.79
C LYS A 51 -18.32 0.06 3.66
N GLU A 52 -17.42 0.11 4.64
CA GLU A 52 -16.21 0.94 4.56
C GLU A 52 -15.24 0.43 3.50
N MET A 53 -15.03 -0.89 3.43
CA MET A 53 -14.19 -1.53 2.42
C MET A 53 -14.67 -1.20 1.01
N ARG A 54 -15.98 -1.24 0.75
CA ARG A 54 -16.57 -0.84 -0.54
C ARG A 54 -16.26 0.60 -0.95
N LYS A 55 -15.97 1.52 -0.02
CA LYS A 55 -15.59 2.90 -0.36
C LYS A 55 -14.19 2.98 -0.97
N PHE A 56 -13.32 2.04 -0.60
CA PHE A 56 -11.96 1.94 -1.13
C PHE A 56 -11.88 0.95 -2.29
N SER A 57 -12.83 0.01 -2.37
CA SER A 57 -12.91 -0.98 -3.43
C SER A 57 -13.11 -0.33 -4.79
N VAL A 58 -12.35 -0.82 -5.76
CA VAL A 58 -12.52 -0.45 -7.16
C VAL A 58 -12.67 -1.70 -8.02
N LEU A 59 -13.31 -1.54 -9.18
CA LEU A 59 -13.60 -2.65 -10.11
C LEU A 59 -12.33 -3.28 -10.67
N GLU A 60 -11.27 -2.49 -10.73
CA GLU A 60 -9.94 -2.80 -11.26
C GLU A 60 -9.15 -3.76 -10.36
N GLY A 61 -9.61 -3.99 -9.11
CA GLY A 61 -9.16 -5.11 -8.28
C GLY A 61 -8.63 -4.76 -6.89
N ASP A 62 -8.20 -5.81 -6.19
CA ASP A 62 -7.83 -5.76 -4.77
C ASP A 62 -6.53 -4.98 -4.53
N HIS A 63 -5.55 -5.06 -5.43
CA HIS A 63 -4.30 -4.31 -5.28
C HIS A 63 -4.51 -2.80 -5.42
N LEU A 64 -5.38 -2.36 -6.34
CA LEU A 64 -5.73 -0.95 -6.45
C LEU A 64 -6.51 -0.46 -5.23
N THR A 65 -7.37 -1.31 -4.67
CA THR A 65 -8.04 -1.03 -3.39
C THR A 65 -7.03 -0.74 -2.27
N LEU A 66 -5.94 -1.52 -2.19
CA LEU A 66 -4.87 -1.28 -1.21
C LEU A 66 -4.14 0.05 -1.46
N VAL A 67 -3.89 0.40 -2.73
CA VAL A 67 -3.29 1.69 -3.10
C VAL A 67 -4.20 2.84 -2.65
N ASN A 68 -5.51 2.72 -2.86
CA ASN A 68 -6.48 3.74 -2.43
C ASN A 68 -6.51 3.90 -0.91
N VAL A 69 -6.50 2.80 -0.16
CA VAL A 69 -6.42 2.84 1.31
C VAL A 69 -5.15 3.57 1.76
N PHE A 70 -4.00 3.25 1.15
CA PHE A 70 -2.73 3.86 1.51
C PHE A 70 -2.69 5.36 1.17
N LYS A 71 -3.14 5.74 -0.04
CA LYS A 71 -3.26 7.15 -0.45
C LYS A 71 -4.19 7.92 0.51
N ALA A 72 -5.36 7.38 0.81
CA ALA A 72 -6.31 8.00 1.73
C ALA A 72 -5.73 8.13 3.15
N PHE A 73 -5.00 7.13 3.64
CA PHE A 73 -4.32 7.19 4.93
C PHE A 73 -3.28 8.32 5.00
N LEU A 74 -2.47 8.48 3.95
CA LEU A 74 -1.50 9.56 3.86
C LEU A 74 -2.17 10.94 3.76
N GLN A 75 -3.21 11.08 2.94
CA GLN A 75 -3.97 12.33 2.80
C GLN A 75 -4.64 12.77 4.09
N ASN A 76 -5.05 11.82 4.94
CA ASN A 76 -5.63 12.08 6.25
C ASN A 76 -4.56 12.22 7.36
N GLY A 77 -3.29 12.43 6.99
CA GLY A 77 -2.22 12.76 7.92
C GLY A 77 -1.81 11.62 8.85
N GLN A 78 -1.93 10.36 8.39
CA GLN A 78 -1.61 9.18 9.18
C GLN A 78 -2.35 9.15 10.53
N ASN A 79 -3.62 9.54 10.53
CA ASN A 79 -4.38 9.76 11.75
C ASN A 79 -4.99 8.45 12.30
N ALA A 80 -4.62 8.08 13.53
CA ALA A 80 -5.16 6.90 14.21
C ALA A 80 -6.69 6.94 14.40
N LYS A 81 -7.28 8.13 14.64
CA LYS A 81 -8.74 8.29 14.77
C LYS A 81 -9.43 8.02 13.43
N TRP A 82 -8.85 8.49 12.33
CA TRP A 82 -9.36 8.23 10.99
C TRP A 82 -9.32 6.73 10.67
N CYS A 83 -8.21 6.06 10.97
CA CYS A 83 -8.11 4.61 10.82
C CYS A 83 -9.19 3.87 11.63
N HIS A 84 -9.46 4.30 12.86
CA HIS A 84 -10.50 3.69 13.68
C HIS A 84 -11.91 3.87 13.09
N GLN A 85 -12.20 5.04 12.52
CA GLN A 85 -13.48 5.31 11.85
C GLN A 85 -13.69 4.46 10.59
N HIS A 86 -12.61 4.21 9.84
CA HIS A 86 -12.64 3.40 8.61
C HIS A 86 -12.32 1.92 8.84
N LEU A 87 -12.23 1.47 10.10
CA LEU A 87 -11.92 0.09 10.48
C LEU A 87 -10.61 -0.41 9.85
N LEU A 88 -9.59 0.45 9.83
CA LEU A 88 -8.25 0.19 9.31
C LEU A 88 -7.24 -0.07 10.41
N ASN A 89 -6.26 -0.91 10.11
CA ASN A 89 -5.17 -1.24 11.02
C ASN A 89 -4.09 -0.15 11.00
N TYR A 90 -4.16 0.80 11.93
CA TYR A 90 -3.21 1.91 12.05
C TYR A 90 -1.74 1.45 12.13
N LYS A 91 -1.45 0.44 12.96
CA LYS A 91 -0.09 -0.09 13.12
C LYS A 91 0.41 -0.73 11.82
N GLY A 92 -0.47 -1.46 11.13
CA GLY A 92 -0.17 -2.04 9.82
C GLY A 92 0.13 -0.98 8.77
N LEU A 93 -0.68 0.08 8.71
CA LEU A 93 -0.50 1.17 7.76
C LEU A 93 0.78 1.98 8.02
N ASN A 94 1.12 2.26 9.28
CA ASN A 94 2.41 2.88 9.60
C ASN A 94 3.59 2.01 9.16
N ARG A 95 3.51 0.69 9.37
CA ARG A 95 4.53 -0.23 8.88
C ARG A 95 4.61 -0.22 7.34
N ALA A 96 3.49 -0.09 6.63
CA ALA A 96 3.53 0.07 5.17
C ALA A 96 4.24 1.36 4.76
N VAL A 97 4.07 2.47 5.50
CA VAL A 97 4.81 3.72 5.24
C VAL A 97 6.31 3.51 5.41
N GLU A 98 6.73 2.84 6.49
CA GLU A 98 8.15 2.52 6.72
C GLU A 98 8.75 1.68 5.59
N ILE A 99 8.03 0.62 5.18
CA ILE A 99 8.44 -0.25 4.07
C ILE A 99 8.48 0.54 2.76
N SER A 100 7.48 1.36 2.46
CA SER A 100 7.45 2.22 1.27
C SER A 100 8.69 3.10 1.19
N ASN A 101 9.07 3.73 2.31
CA ASN A 101 10.28 4.55 2.40
C ASN A 101 11.59 3.75 2.24
N GLN A 102 11.60 2.47 2.64
CA GLN A 102 12.75 1.60 2.42
C GLN A 102 12.87 1.19 0.95
N LEU A 103 11.74 0.85 0.31
CA LEU A 103 11.68 0.47 -1.10
C LEU A 103 12.02 1.65 -2.02
N GLY A 104 11.58 2.87 -1.70
CA GLY A 104 11.99 4.09 -2.42
C GLY A 104 13.51 4.27 -2.40
N ARG A 105 14.12 4.19 -1.21
CA ARG A 105 15.59 4.24 -1.05
C ARG A 105 16.32 3.13 -1.79
N LEU A 106 15.70 1.95 -1.90
CA LEU A 106 16.25 0.84 -2.68
C LEU A 106 16.22 1.15 -4.17
N LEU A 107 15.11 1.69 -4.69
CA LEU A 107 15.02 2.11 -6.09
C LEU A 107 16.03 3.19 -6.45
N ASP A 108 16.26 4.16 -5.56
CA ASP A 108 17.30 5.18 -5.74
C ASP A 108 18.69 4.55 -5.89
N LYS A 109 19.03 3.56 -5.06
CA LYS A 109 20.30 2.81 -5.16
C LYS A 109 20.43 2.09 -6.50
N PHE A 110 19.34 1.55 -7.03
CA PHE A 110 19.30 0.90 -8.34
C PHE A 110 19.13 1.88 -9.51
N LYS A 111 19.11 3.19 -9.26
CA LYS A 111 18.93 4.27 -10.26
C LYS A 111 17.62 4.13 -11.04
N VAL A 112 16.58 3.60 -10.42
CA VAL A 112 15.24 3.53 -10.99
C VAL A 112 14.51 4.83 -10.64
N LYS A 113 13.98 5.53 -11.65
CA LYS A 113 13.24 6.78 -11.42
C LYS A 113 11.93 6.48 -10.71
N VAL A 114 11.68 7.16 -9.59
CA VAL A 114 10.38 7.15 -8.92
C VAL A 114 9.46 8.13 -9.64
N VAL A 115 8.47 7.59 -10.35
CA VAL A 115 7.46 8.33 -11.10
C VAL A 115 6.09 7.69 -10.84
N SER A 116 5.07 8.53 -10.73
CA SER A 116 3.67 8.12 -10.64
C SER A 116 3.01 8.22 -12.01
N CYS A 117 2.14 7.25 -12.31
CA CYS A 117 1.34 7.28 -13.53
C CYS A 117 0.02 8.08 -13.39
N GLY A 118 -0.22 8.74 -12.25
CA GLY A 118 -1.35 9.63 -12.05
C GLY A 118 -2.71 8.95 -11.90
N GLY A 119 -2.72 7.68 -11.47
CA GLY A 119 -3.94 6.91 -11.23
C GLY A 119 -4.79 7.43 -10.07
#